data_AF-A0A3S0DE14-F1
#
_entry.id   AF-A0A3S0DE14-F1
#
_cell.length_a   1.000
_cell.length_b   1.000
_cell.length_c   1.000
_cell.angle_alpha   90.00
_cell.angle_beta   90.00
_cell.angle_gamma   90.00
#
_symmetry.space_group_name_H-M   'P 1'
#
loop_
_entity.id
_entity.type
_entity.pdbx_description
1 polymer ?
#
loop_
_entity_poly.entity_id
_entity_poly.type
_entity_poly.pdbx_seq_one_letter_code
_entity_poly.pdbx_strand_id
1 'polypeptide(L)'
;MLQDEFGIYDIYTFIHVPFWRTVFFKRFFFFSAILFVFFLIWQCLQLFFSRAKTKDVPVKLTVLTLLDEIRKEQNISLVYTKLSFILRLFFTDAHETDMISLTEHEIIRHIDTCKWCIENNKINVGDHCGICKANSLSLYHWEKEIKNILEKISSIKYEAGQLLSKETVVNDINMVTILVHSVYFKK
;
A
#
# COMPACT_ATOMS: atom_id res chain seq x y z
N MET A 1 69.19 -26.03 23.24
CA MET A 1 69.15 -26.09 21.76
C MET A 1 67.77 -26.56 21.39
N LEU A 2 66.89 -25.65 20.96
CA LEU A 2 65.59 -26.01 20.36
C LEU A 2 65.90 -26.56 18.97
N GLN A 3 65.54 -27.82 18.74
CA GLN A 3 65.66 -28.44 17.44
C GLN A 3 64.23 -28.64 16.93
N ASP A 4 63.86 -27.82 15.95
CA ASP A 4 62.58 -27.82 15.27
C ASP A 4 62.36 -29.16 14.54
N GLU A 5 61.46 -29.98 15.08
CA GLU A 5 60.81 -31.06 14.34
C GLU A 5 59.36 -30.67 14.07
N PHE A 6 59.13 -29.55 13.39
CA PHE A 6 57.90 -29.36 12.62
C PHE A 6 57.98 -30.31 11.42
N GLY A 7 57.48 -31.52 11.63
CA GLY A 7 57.60 -32.63 10.71
C GLY A 7 57.01 -32.32 9.35
N ILE A 8 57.75 -32.70 8.31
CA ILE A 8 57.35 -32.74 6.90
C ILE A 8 55.97 -33.43 6.71
N TYR A 9 55.58 -34.29 7.66
CA TYR A 9 54.28 -34.96 7.73
C TYR A 9 53.08 -34.03 7.97
N ASP A 10 53.21 -32.95 8.74
CA ASP A 10 52.09 -32.03 8.97
C ASP A 10 51.74 -31.27 7.67
N ILE A 11 52.76 -30.87 6.90
CA ILE A 11 52.59 -30.22 5.60
C ILE A 11 51.99 -31.19 4.56
N TYR A 12 52.41 -32.46 4.57
CA TYR A 12 51.88 -33.49 3.66
C TYR A 12 50.39 -33.76 3.88
N THR A 13 49.94 -33.68 5.13
CA THR A 13 48.53 -33.90 5.52
C THR A 13 47.64 -32.73 5.05
N PHE A 14 48.14 -31.50 5.04
CA PHE A 14 47.43 -30.34 4.50
C PHE A 14 47.24 -30.36 2.98
N ILE A 15 48.15 -30.99 2.23
CA ILE A 15 48.11 -31.03 0.76
C ILE A 15 47.15 -32.11 0.24
N HIS A 16 47.00 -33.23 0.97
CA HIS A 16 46.19 -34.37 0.52
C HIS A 16 44.84 -34.53 1.22
N VAL A 17 44.60 -33.87 2.36
CA VAL A 17 43.26 -33.88 2.96
C VAL A 17 42.39 -32.90 2.19
N PRO A 18 41.32 -33.37 1.54
CA PRO A 18 40.46 -32.47 0.80
C PRO A 18 39.87 -31.42 1.74
N PHE A 19 39.94 -30.15 1.32
CA PHE A 19 39.67 -28.98 2.17
C PHE A 19 38.31 -29.06 2.90
N TRP A 20 37.31 -29.72 2.30
CA TRP A 20 35.97 -29.90 2.89
C TRP A 20 35.92 -30.80 4.13
N ARG A 21 36.97 -31.60 4.39
CA ARG A 21 37.08 -32.42 5.60
C ARG A 21 37.71 -31.68 6.78
N THR A 22 38.31 -30.52 6.54
CA THR A 22 38.95 -29.72 7.60
C THR A 22 37.90 -29.22 8.61
N VAL A 23 38.30 -29.14 9.88
CA VAL A 23 37.43 -28.65 10.96
C VAL A 23 37.03 -27.18 10.71
N PHE A 24 37.93 -26.39 10.11
CA PHE A 24 37.68 -25.01 9.71
C PHE A 24 36.55 -24.91 8.68
N PHE A 25 36.59 -25.72 7.62
CA PHE A 25 35.53 -25.73 6.61
C PHE A 25 34.18 -26.15 7.20
N LYS A 26 34.14 -27.17 8.06
CA LYS A 26 32.90 -27.61 8.73
C LYS A 26 32.30 -26.50 9.60
N ARG A 27 33.13 -25.77 10.36
CA ARG A 27 32.66 -24.65 11.19
C ARG A 27 32.15 -23.48 10.35
N PHE A 28 32.85 -23.14 9.27
CA PHE A 28 32.44 -22.08 8.35
C PHE A 28 31.12 -22.42 7.62
N PHE A 29 30.99 -23.68 7.16
CA PHE A 29 29.76 -24.16 6.53
C PHE A 29 28.58 -24.15 7.51
N PHE A 30 28.80 -24.57 8.76
CA PHE A 30 27.75 -24.54 9.78
C PHE A 30 27.31 -23.11 10.12
N PHE A 31 28.26 -22.18 10.25
CA PHE A 31 27.97 -20.77 10.52
C PHE A 31 27.20 -20.10 9.37
N SER A 32 27.60 -20.37 8.12
CA SER A 32 26.89 -19.87 6.94
C SER A 32 25.49 -20.46 6.78
N ALA A 33 25.29 -21.74 7.11
CA ALA A 33 23.97 -22.35 7.14
C ALA A 33 23.04 -21.70 8.17
N ILE A 34 23.55 -21.41 9.38
CA ILE A 34 22.78 -20.70 10.41
C ILE A 34 22.38 -19.30 9.91
N LEU A 35 23.32 -18.53 9.35
CA LEU A 35 23.02 -17.21 8.80
C LEU A 35 21.98 -17.26 7.69
N PHE A 36 22.03 -18.27 6.83
CA PHE A 36 21.03 -18.46 5.77
C PHE A 36 19.63 -18.73 6.35
N VAL A 37 19.52 -19.58 7.38
CA VAL A 37 18.24 -19.83 8.06
C VAL A 37 17.71 -18.57 8.74
N PHE A 38 18.56 -17.79 9.42
CA PHE A 38 18.16 -16.50 9.99
C PHE A 38 17.68 -15.51 8.92
N PHE A 39 18.37 -15.46 7.78
CA PHE A 39 17.96 -14.62 6.66
C PHE A 39 16.59 -15.02 6.11
N LEU A 40 16.31 -16.33 5.95
CA LEU A 40 15.00 -16.81 5.51
C LEU A 40 13.89 -16.48 6.52
N ILE A 41 14.13 -16.69 7.82
CA ILE A 41 13.18 -16.32 8.88
C ILE A 41 12.90 -14.81 8.85
N TRP A 42 13.95 -14.00 8.66
CA TRP A 42 13.81 -12.54 8.53
C TRP A 42 12.97 -12.14 7.32
N GLN A 43 13.19 -12.75 6.15
CA GLN A 43 12.39 -12.50 4.95
C GLN A 43 10.92 -12.92 5.16
N CYS A 44 10.67 -14.07 5.79
CA CYS A 44 9.32 -14.50 6.16
C CYS A 44 8.65 -13.53 7.14
N LEU A 45 9.39 -13.02 8.14
CA LEU A 45 8.90 -12.01 9.07
C LEU A 45 8.61 -10.69 8.37
N GLN A 46 9.46 -10.23 7.44
CA GLN A 46 9.19 -9.04 6.65
C GLN A 46 7.90 -9.18 5.82
N LEU A 47 7.69 -10.33 5.16
CA LEU A 47 6.45 -10.59 4.44
C LEU A 47 5.23 -10.67 5.37
N PHE A 48 5.39 -11.30 6.55
CA PHE A 48 4.32 -11.39 7.54
C PHE A 48 3.97 -10.01 8.12
N PHE A 49 4.95 -9.20 8.52
CA PHE A 49 4.74 -7.85 9.02
C PHE A 49 4.28 -6.88 7.93
N SER A 50 4.70 -7.06 6.68
CA SER A 50 4.17 -6.29 5.56
C SER A 50 2.69 -6.61 5.32
N ARG A 51 2.25 -7.85 5.56
CA ARG A 51 0.84 -8.25 5.53
C ARG A 51 0.07 -7.91 6.81
N ALA A 52 0.74 -7.78 7.95
CA ALA A 52 0.12 -7.44 9.22
C ALA A 52 -0.01 -5.93 9.43
N LYS A 53 0.81 -5.09 8.79
CA LYS A 53 0.68 -3.62 8.80
C LYS A 53 -0.62 -3.10 8.18
N THR A 54 -1.39 -3.95 7.50
CA THR A 54 -2.73 -3.63 6.99
C THR A 54 -3.85 -4.07 7.94
N LYS A 55 -3.54 -4.63 9.12
CA LYS A 55 -4.54 -4.96 10.13
C LYS A 55 -4.51 -3.99 11.32
N ASP A 56 -5.68 -3.36 11.49
CA ASP A 56 -6.27 -2.96 12.77
C ASP A 56 -5.98 -1.56 13.31
N VAL A 57 -6.11 -0.56 12.44
CA VAL A 57 -7.14 0.45 12.72
C VAL A 57 -8.18 0.27 11.63
N PRO A 58 -9.47 0.06 11.94
CA PRO A 58 -10.48 -0.07 10.90
C PRO A 58 -10.40 1.20 10.04
N VAL A 59 -10.07 1.07 8.75
CA VAL A 59 -9.93 2.20 7.81
C VAL A 59 -11.14 3.12 7.90
N LYS A 60 -12.31 2.52 8.13
CA LYS A 60 -13.57 3.14 8.51
C LYS A 60 -13.46 4.18 9.65
N LEU A 61 -12.81 3.86 10.77
CA LEU A 61 -12.62 4.78 11.89
C LEU A 61 -11.64 5.90 11.52
N THR A 62 -10.54 5.58 10.83
CA THR A 62 -9.56 6.57 10.35
C THR A 62 -10.19 7.58 9.39
N VAL A 63 -11.03 7.10 8.46
CA VAL A 63 -11.76 7.95 7.52
C VAL A 63 -12.73 8.87 8.26
N LEU A 64 -13.46 8.37 9.25
CA LEU A 64 -14.36 9.19 10.05
C LEU A 64 -13.63 10.24 10.89
N THR A 65 -12.52 9.88 11.53
CA THR A 65 -11.71 10.84 12.30
C THR A 65 -11.17 11.95 11.40
N LEU A 66 -10.71 11.60 10.20
CA LEU A 66 -10.22 12.59 9.24
C LEU A 66 -11.35 13.50 8.72
N LEU A 67 -12.57 12.98 8.52
CA LEU A 67 -13.73 13.78 8.14
C LEU A 67 -14.10 14.79 9.25
N ASP A 68 -14.06 14.39 10.52
CA ASP A 68 -14.34 15.28 11.65
C ASP A 68 -13.27 16.35 11.81
N GLU A 69 -12.00 16.03 11.55
CA GLU A 69 -10.91 17.00 11.53
C GLU A 69 -11.07 18.02 10.39
N ILE A 70 -11.45 17.57 9.19
CA ILE A 70 -11.69 18.44 8.04
C ILE A 70 -12.77 19.49 8.34
N ARG A 71 -13.83 19.13 9.07
CA ARG A 71 -14.92 20.07 9.41
C ARG A 71 -14.47 21.25 10.28
N LYS A 72 -13.37 21.08 11.03
CA LYS A 72 -12.80 22.13 11.88
C LYS A 72 -11.70 22.93 11.18
N GLU A 73 -11.26 22.46 10.02
CA GLU A 73 -10.14 23.04 9.27
C GLU A 73 -10.59 24.29 8.50
N GLN A 74 -9.86 25.40 8.67
CA GLN A 74 -10.18 26.66 7.99
C GLN A 74 -9.39 26.84 6.68
N ASN A 75 -8.28 26.12 6.53
CA ASN A 75 -7.45 26.19 5.34
C ASN A 75 -8.02 25.29 4.23
N ILE A 76 -8.57 25.90 3.19
CA ILE A 76 -9.18 25.20 2.04
C ILE A 76 -8.18 24.25 1.37
N SER A 77 -6.93 24.66 1.19
CA SER A 77 -5.90 23.80 0.57
C SER A 77 -5.64 22.54 1.42
N LEU A 78 -5.62 22.70 2.74
CA LEU A 78 -5.43 21.58 3.66
C LEU A 78 -6.66 20.67 3.71
N VAL A 79 -7.87 21.24 3.63
CA VAL A 79 -9.13 20.49 3.50
C VAL A 79 -9.07 19.57 2.28
N TYR A 80 -8.77 20.09 1.09
CA TYR A 80 -8.73 19.28 -0.12
C TYR A 80 -7.59 18.25 -0.15
N THR A 81 -6.47 18.56 0.52
CA THR A 81 -5.38 17.58 0.71
C THR A 81 -5.85 16.41 1.57
N LYS A 82 -6.50 16.69 2.71
CA LYS A 82 -7.09 15.65 3.58
C LYS A 82 -8.23 14.90 2.87
N LEU A 83 -9.05 15.59 2.08
CA LEU A 83 -10.15 15.01 1.31
C LEU A 83 -9.64 14.04 0.22
N SER A 84 -8.56 14.40 -0.48
CA SER A 84 -7.86 13.51 -1.41
C SER A 84 -7.38 12.24 -0.72
N PHE A 85 -6.74 12.40 0.44
CA PHE A 85 -6.25 11.26 1.22
C PHE A 85 -7.38 10.35 1.69
N ILE A 86 -8.50 10.92 2.14
CA ILE A 86 -9.71 10.16 2.50
C ILE A 86 -10.25 9.37 1.30
N LEU A 87 -10.35 9.99 0.12
CA LEU A 87 -10.81 9.30 -1.08
C LEU A 87 -9.88 8.15 -1.45
N ARG A 88 -8.56 8.33 -1.36
CA ARG A 88 -7.58 7.26 -1.61
C ARG A 88 -7.70 6.11 -0.63
N LEU A 89 -7.81 6.40 0.66
CA LEU A 89 -8.04 5.39 1.69
C LEU A 89 -9.35 4.63 1.45
N PHE A 90 -10.41 5.37 1.11
CA PHE A 90 -11.72 4.83 0.81
C PHE A 90 -11.69 3.91 -0.42
N PHE A 91 -11.07 4.32 -1.52
CA PHE A 91 -10.92 3.48 -2.71
C PHE A 91 -10.01 2.28 -2.46
N THR A 92 -8.98 2.43 -1.63
CA THR A 92 -8.07 1.34 -1.28
C THR A 92 -8.80 0.24 -0.52
N ASP A 93 -9.62 0.62 0.45
CA ASP A 93 -10.44 -0.31 1.24
C ASP A 93 -11.58 -0.90 0.38
N ALA A 94 -12.27 -0.06 -0.40
CA ALA A 94 -13.41 -0.50 -1.20
C ALA A 94 -13.03 -1.42 -2.38
N HIS A 95 -11.80 -1.32 -2.90
CA HIS A 95 -11.36 -2.11 -4.06
C HIS A 95 -10.22 -3.09 -3.78
N GLU A 96 -9.79 -3.21 -2.52
CA GLU A 96 -8.65 -4.03 -2.10
C GLU A 96 -7.39 -3.78 -2.96
N THR A 97 -7.23 -2.56 -3.47
CA THR A 97 -6.18 -2.17 -4.42
C THR A 97 -5.46 -0.96 -3.87
N ASP A 98 -4.12 -0.96 -3.84
CA ASP A 98 -3.37 0.20 -3.32
C ASP A 98 -3.57 1.43 -4.22
N MET A 99 -4.46 2.33 -3.78
CA MET A 99 -4.75 3.61 -4.44
C MET A 99 -4.07 4.78 -3.71
N ILE A 100 -3.34 4.53 -2.62
CA ILE A 100 -2.71 5.57 -1.80
C ILE A 100 -1.57 6.24 -2.58
N SER A 101 -0.80 5.43 -3.31
CA SER A 101 0.34 5.87 -4.11
C SER A 101 -0.04 6.57 -5.41
N LEU A 102 -1.29 6.43 -5.85
CA LEU A 102 -1.77 6.97 -7.14
C LEU A 102 -2.07 8.46 -7.06
N THR A 103 -1.84 9.16 -8.16
CA THR A 103 -2.24 10.56 -8.37
C THR A 103 -3.75 10.67 -8.59
N GLU A 104 -4.32 11.87 -8.39
CA GLU A 104 -5.75 12.11 -8.62
C GLU A 104 -6.18 11.76 -10.06
N HIS A 105 -5.33 12.04 -11.05
CA HIS A 105 -5.57 11.70 -12.46
C HIS A 105 -5.56 10.19 -12.70
N GLU A 106 -4.66 9.46 -12.03
CA GLU A 106 -4.64 8.00 -12.10
C GLU A 106 -5.89 7.40 -11.46
N ILE A 107 -6.37 7.95 -10.36
CA ILE A 107 -7.63 7.54 -9.72
C ILE A 107 -8.82 7.78 -10.67
N ILE A 108 -8.90 8.95 -11.32
CA ILE A 108 -9.94 9.24 -12.32
C ILE A 108 -9.88 8.22 -13.47
N ARG A 109 -8.68 7.96 -14.00
CA ARG A 109 -8.46 6.96 -15.06
C ARG A 109 -8.85 5.55 -14.61
N HIS A 110 -8.61 5.21 -13.35
CA HIS A 110 -9.04 3.94 -12.76
C HIS A 110 -10.56 3.82 -12.74
N ILE A 111 -11.27 4.90 -12.37
CA ILE A 111 -12.74 4.95 -12.40
C ILE A 111 -13.25 4.77 -13.84
N ASP A 112 -12.67 5.47 -14.82
CA ASP A 112 -13.03 5.34 -16.25
C ASP A 112 -12.85 3.92 -16.77
N THR A 113 -11.72 3.30 -16.42
CA THR A 113 -11.39 1.94 -16.85
C THR A 113 -12.38 0.93 -16.26
N CYS A 114 -12.75 1.10 -15.00
CA CYS A 114 -13.75 0.25 -14.36
C CYS A 114 -15.12 0.37 -15.05
N LYS A 115 -15.55 1.59 -15.37
CA LYS A 115 -16.80 1.84 -16.08
C LYS A 115 -16.84 1.14 -17.43
N TRP A 116 -15.79 1.31 -18.22
CA TRP A 116 -15.70 0.67 -19.54
C TRP A 116 -15.78 -0.87 -19.44
N CYS A 117 -15.16 -1.47 -18.42
CA CYS A 117 -15.23 -2.91 -18.18
C CYS A 117 -16.66 -3.39 -17.88
N ILE A 118 -17.41 -2.62 -17.07
CA ILE A 118 -18.81 -2.92 -16.71
C ILE A 118 -19.73 -2.77 -17.92
N GLU A 119 -19.65 -1.65 -18.65
CA GLU A 119 -20.53 -1.36 -19.79
C GLU A 119 -20.35 -2.33 -20.97
N ASN A 120 -19.15 -2.87 -21.15
CA ASN A 120 -18.84 -3.77 -22.26
C ASN A 120 -19.01 -5.26 -21.91
N ASN A 121 -19.64 -5.61 -20.78
CA ASN A 121 -19.84 -6.98 -20.33
C ASN A 121 -18.54 -7.82 -20.34
N LYS A 122 -17.37 -7.18 -20.18
CA LYS A 122 -16.07 -7.86 -20.08
C LYS A 122 -15.85 -8.34 -18.64
N ILE A 123 -16.81 -9.12 -18.14
CA ILE A 123 -16.81 -9.68 -16.79
C ILE A 123 -15.71 -10.76 -16.62
N ASN A 124 -15.08 -11.22 -17.70
CA ASN A 124 -13.91 -12.10 -17.65
C ASN A 124 -12.62 -11.39 -17.16
N VAL A 125 -12.66 -10.08 -16.88
CA VAL A 125 -11.60 -9.38 -16.11
C VAL A 125 -11.87 -9.49 -14.59
N GLY A 126 -13.04 -10.01 -14.20
CA GLY A 126 -13.52 -10.16 -12.83
C GLY A 126 -12.72 -11.11 -11.93
N ASP A 127 -11.84 -11.93 -12.50
CA ASP A 127 -10.93 -12.77 -11.71
C ASP A 127 -9.64 -12.05 -11.29
N HIS A 128 -9.31 -10.90 -11.88
CA HIS A 128 -8.05 -10.18 -11.64
C HIS A 128 -8.18 -8.70 -11.31
N CYS A 129 -9.38 -8.11 -11.44
CA CYS A 129 -9.62 -6.73 -11.03
C CYS A 129 -10.41 -6.72 -9.71
N GLY A 130 -9.74 -6.41 -8.58
CA GLY A 130 -10.38 -6.24 -7.27
C GLY A 130 -11.55 -5.26 -7.27
N ILE A 131 -11.59 -4.36 -8.25
CA ILE A 131 -12.62 -3.34 -8.48
C ILE A 131 -13.94 -3.95 -8.99
N CYS A 132 -13.91 -4.97 -9.85
CA CYS A 132 -15.12 -5.63 -10.37
C CYS A 132 -15.75 -6.60 -9.36
N LYS A 133 -14.99 -6.99 -8.33
CA LYS A 133 -15.43 -7.91 -7.27
C LYS A 133 -16.19 -7.21 -6.14
N ALA A 134 -15.91 -5.94 -5.88
CA ALA A 134 -16.45 -5.23 -4.74
C ALA A 134 -17.59 -4.30 -5.14
N ASN A 135 -18.80 -4.52 -4.58
CA ASN A 135 -19.97 -3.60 -4.45
C ASN A 135 -19.99 -2.36 -5.38
N SER A 136 -19.76 -2.57 -6.68
CA SER A 136 -19.40 -1.50 -7.62
C SER A 136 -20.58 -0.61 -7.98
N LEU A 137 -21.81 -1.06 -7.69
CA LEU A 137 -23.04 -0.29 -7.94
C LEU A 137 -23.16 0.97 -7.07
N SER A 138 -22.75 0.94 -5.80
CA SER A 138 -22.90 2.12 -4.93
C SER A 138 -21.91 3.22 -5.27
N LEU A 139 -20.69 2.85 -5.67
CA LEU A 139 -19.66 3.79 -6.13
C LEU A 139 -20.01 4.41 -7.49
N TYR A 140 -20.65 3.63 -8.37
CA TYR A 140 -21.11 4.10 -9.68
C TYR A 140 -22.13 5.24 -9.57
N HIS A 141 -22.99 5.21 -8.55
CA HIS A 141 -23.97 6.28 -8.33
C HIS A 141 -23.32 7.64 -8.04
N TRP A 142 -22.11 7.65 -7.47
CA TRP A 142 -21.39 8.86 -7.08
C TRP A 142 -20.22 9.19 -8.03
N GLU A 143 -20.09 8.48 -9.15
CA GLU A 143 -18.95 8.56 -10.06
C GLU A 143 -18.69 10.00 -10.53
N LYS A 144 -19.75 10.68 -10.98
CA LYS A 144 -19.68 12.03 -11.53
C LYS A 144 -19.24 13.03 -10.46
N GLU A 145 -19.78 12.89 -9.27
CA GLU A 145 -19.50 13.77 -8.15
C GLU A 145 -18.08 13.53 -7.60
N ILE A 146 -17.61 12.27 -7.54
CA ILE A 146 -16.24 11.96 -7.14
C ILE A 146 -15.23 12.51 -8.15
N LYS A 147 -15.48 12.35 -9.45
CA LYS A 147 -14.62 12.92 -10.50
C LYS A 147 -14.55 14.43 -10.41
N ASN A 148 -15.69 15.10 -10.26
CA ASN A 148 -15.73 16.55 -10.07
C ASN A 148 -14.88 16.99 -8.87
N ILE A 149 -14.92 16.25 -7.75
CA ILE A 149 -14.09 16.56 -6.57
C ILE A 149 -12.60 16.31 -6.85
N LEU A 150 -12.24 15.20 -7.50
CA LEU A 150 -10.85 14.89 -7.85
C LEU A 150 -10.26 15.90 -8.85
N GLU A 151 -11.05 16.35 -9.82
CA GLU A 151 -10.67 17.40 -10.76
C GLU A 151 -10.45 18.73 -10.03
N LYS A 152 -11.34 19.12 -9.11
CA LYS A 152 -11.14 20.29 -8.25
C LYS A 152 -9.89 20.17 -7.38
N ILE A 153 -9.63 19.00 -6.79
CA ILE A 153 -8.41 18.77 -6.00
C ILE A 153 -7.18 18.97 -6.87
N SER A 154 -7.21 18.44 -8.09
CA SER A 154 -6.11 18.61 -9.04
C SER A 154 -5.92 20.10 -9.39
N SER A 155 -7.00 20.83 -9.72
CA SER A 155 -6.89 22.24 -10.09
C SER A 155 -6.41 23.12 -8.93
N ILE A 156 -6.85 22.87 -7.69
CA ILE A 156 -6.41 23.63 -6.50
C ILE A 156 -4.94 23.39 -6.16
N LYS A 157 -4.41 22.18 -6.44
CA LYS A 157 -2.98 21.89 -6.26
C LYS A 157 -2.11 22.61 -7.31
N TYR A 158 -2.62 22.77 -8.53
CA TYR A 158 -1.88 23.43 -9.63
C TYR A 158 -2.07 24.96 -9.67
N GLU A 159 -3.25 25.45 -9.27
CA GLU A 159 -3.57 26.87 -9.22
C GLU A 159 -3.63 27.32 -7.76
N ALA A 160 -2.57 27.97 -7.28
CA ALA A 160 -2.34 28.38 -5.90
C ALA A 160 -3.33 29.44 -5.33
N GLY A 161 -4.60 29.45 -5.72
CA GLY A 161 -5.53 30.46 -5.21
C GLY A 161 -6.88 30.61 -5.89
N GLN A 162 -7.51 29.56 -6.43
CA GLN A 162 -8.94 29.69 -6.75
C GLN A 162 -9.73 29.79 -5.44
N LEU A 163 -10.33 30.97 -5.21
CA LEU A 163 -11.26 31.26 -4.12
C LEU A 163 -12.53 30.42 -4.31
N LEU A 164 -12.47 29.14 -3.93
CA LEU A 164 -13.67 28.33 -3.78
C LEU A 164 -14.51 28.91 -2.64
N SER A 165 -15.80 29.12 -2.91
CA SER A 165 -16.71 29.57 -1.87
C SER A 165 -16.74 28.54 -0.74
N LYS A 166 -16.79 29.01 0.51
CA LYS A 166 -16.92 28.14 1.69
C LYS A 166 -18.09 27.16 1.56
N GLU A 167 -19.16 27.60 0.89
CA GLU A 167 -20.34 26.78 0.59
C GLU A 167 -20.01 25.58 -0.30
N THR A 168 -19.16 25.76 -1.32
CA THR A 168 -18.73 24.67 -2.20
C THR A 168 -17.91 23.64 -1.42
N VAL A 169 -17.01 24.09 -0.55
CA VAL A 169 -16.17 23.21 0.28
C VAL A 169 -17.03 22.40 1.25
N VAL A 170 -18.01 23.02 1.89
CA VAL A 170 -18.95 22.33 2.80
C VAL A 170 -19.79 21.29 2.06
N ASN A 171 -20.26 21.62 0.86
CA ASN A 171 -21.02 20.67 0.03
C ASN A 171 -20.16 19.46 -0.39
N ASP A 172 -18.91 19.69 -0.79
CA ASP A 172 -17.98 18.61 -1.16
C ASP A 172 -17.66 17.71 0.05
N ILE A 173 -17.46 18.28 1.25
CA ILE A 173 -17.30 17.52 2.50
C ILE A 173 -18.54 16.68 2.82
N ASN A 174 -19.73 17.28 2.71
CA ASN A 174 -20.98 16.59 3.00
C ASN A 174 -21.24 15.44 2.03
N MET A 175 -20.96 15.65 0.74
CA MET A 175 -21.04 14.60 -0.28
C MET A 175 -20.10 13.43 0.08
N VAL A 176 -18.82 13.69 0.38
CA VAL A 176 -17.88 12.61 0.73
C VAL A 176 -18.31 11.90 2.01
N THR A 177 -18.84 12.64 2.98
CA THR A 177 -19.40 12.06 4.21
C THR A 177 -20.56 11.11 3.88
N ILE A 178 -21.49 11.51 3.01
CA ILE A 178 -22.63 10.68 2.60
C ILE A 178 -22.15 9.43 1.85
N LEU A 179 -21.18 9.57 0.93
CA LEU A 179 -20.58 8.46 0.19
C LEU A 179 -20.00 7.42 1.17
N VAL A 180 -19.11 7.86 2.06
CA VAL A 180 -18.47 7.03 3.09
C VAL A 180 -19.51 6.34 3.96
N HIS A 181 -20.54 7.07 4.40
CA HIS A 181 -21.65 6.48 5.16
C HIS A 181 -22.43 5.44 4.36
N SER A 182 -22.72 5.72 3.10
CA SER A 182 -23.50 4.82 2.24
C SER A 182 -22.79 3.52 1.93
N VAL A 183 -21.46 3.49 1.91
CA VAL A 183 -20.68 2.29 1.60
C VAL A 183 -20.29 1.54 2.87
N TYR A 184 -19.87 2.22 3.93
CA TYR A 184 -19.46 1.55 5.18
C TYR A 184 -20.60 1.24 6.15
N PHE A 185 -21.75 1.91 6.04
CA PHE A 185 -22.82 1.83 7.04
C PHE A 185 -24.20 1.50 6.46
N LYS A 186 -24.33 1.24 5.14
CA LYS A 186 -25.54 0.58 4.64
C LYS A 186 -25.58 -0.86 5.18
N LYS A 187 -26.45 -1.08 6.14
CA LYS A 187 -27.04 -2.39 6.46
C LYS A 187 -28.14 -2.70 5.44
#